data_AF-A0A9E2C9H0-F1
#
_entry.id   AF-A0A9E2C9H0-F1
#
_cell.length_a   1.000
_cell.length_b   1.000
_cell.length_c   1.000
_cell.angle_alpha   90.00
_cell.angle_beta   90.00
_cell.angle_gamma   90.00
#
_symmetry.space_group_name_H-M   'P 1'
#
loop_
_entity.id
_entity.type
_entity.pdbx_description
1 polymer ?
#
loop_
_entity_poly.entity_id
_entity_poly.type
_entity_poly.pdbx_seq_one_letter_code
_entity_poly.pdbx_strand_id
1 'polypeptide(L)' 'MTVMVEKITNEVKLLQKPELDEFLMWLADYEIKHFDEWDEEIQRDSQPGGRLQIMLNRVRNDISAGRTKSLDEITNNS' A
#
# COMPACT_ATOMS: atom_id res chain seq x y z
N MET A 1 -6.28 2.40 -24.40
CA MET A 1 -5.88 3.64 -23.71
C MET A 1 -7.08 4.57 -23.70
N THR A 2 -7.38 5.24 -22.58
CA THR A 2 -8.52 6.18 -22.54
C THR A 2 -8.12 7.52 -23.17
N VAL A 3 -9.09 8.30 -23.65
CA VAL A 3 -8.84 9.62 -24.26
C VAL A 3 -8.07 10.55 -23.31
N MET A 4 -8.32 10.43 -22.00
CA MET A 4 -7.62 11.21 -20.99
C MET A 4 -6.14 10.82 -20.88
N VAL A 5 -5.85 9.52 -20.85
CA VAL A 5 -4.46 9.01 -20.76
C VAL A 5 -3.66 9.39 -22.01
N GLU A 6 -4.30 9.38 -23.18
CA GLU A 6 -3.66 9.80 -24.44
C GLU A 6 -3.25 11.27 -24.41
N LYS A 7 -4.13 12.15 -23.91
CA LYS A 7 -3.83 13.58 -23.77
C LYS A 7 -2.65 13.82 -22.83
N ILE A 8 -2.67 13.23 -21.63
CA ILE A 8 -1.58 13.36 -20.66
C ILE A 8 -0.26 12.87 -21.27
N THR A 9 -0.29 11.72 -21.95
CA THR A 9 0.90 11.15 -22.60
C THR A 9 1.49 12.12 -23.63
N ASN A 10 0.65 12.79 -24.40
CA ASN A 10 1.11 13.74 -25.40
C ASN A 10 1.69 15.01 -24.77
N GLU A 11 1.09 15.53 -23.70
CA GLU A 11 1.65 16.69 -22.98
C GLU A 11 2.99 16.36 -22.31
N VAL A 12 3.13 15.19 -21.68
CA VAL A 12 4.39 14.76 -21.05
C VAL A 12 5.52 14.64 -22.07
N LYS A 13 5.22 14.20 -23.31
CA LYS A 13 6.21 14.12 -24.40
C LYS A 13 6.71 15.49 -24.86
N LEU A 14 5.97 16.56 -24.60
CA LEU A 14 6.34 17.92 -25.00
C LEU A 14 7.17 18.65 -23.94
N LEU A 15 7.26 18.11 -22.72
CA LEU A 15 8.02 18.71 -21.63
C LEU A 15 9.50 18.84 -21.97
N GLN A 16 10.09 19.98 -21.61
CA GLN A 16 11.53 20.13 -21.64
C GLN A 16 12.16 19.36 -20.49
N LYS A 17 13.45 19.02 -20.62
CA LYS A 17 14.18 18.22 -19.62
C LYS A 17 13.96 18.66 -18.16
N PRO A 18 14.09 19.95 -17.77
CA PRO A 18 13.87 20.34 -16.37
C PRO A 18 12.43 20.13 -15.90
N GLU A 19 11.44 20.34 -16.77
CA GLU A 19 10.02 20.15 -16.46
C GLU A 19 9.67 18.66 -16.38
N LEU A 20 10.31 17.84 -17.22
CA LEU A 20 10.20 16.38 -17.17
C LEU A 20 10.80 15.83 -15.87
N ASP A 21 11.97 16.31 -15.46
CA ASP A 21 12.62 15.90 -14.21
C ASP A 21 11.74 16.26 -13.00
N GLU A 22 11.13 17.45 -12.99
CA GLU A 22 10.17 17.86 -11.96
C GLU A 22 8.91 16.99 -11.95
N PHE A 23 8.33 16.73 -13.13
CA PHE A 23 7.15 15.87 -13.28
C PHE A 23 7.41 14.45 -12.77
N LEU A 24 8.56 13.86 -13.10
CA LEU A 24 8.92 12.50 -12.66
C LEU A 24 9.13 12.44 -11.14
N MET A 25 9.73 13.48 -10.55
CA MET A 25 9.88 13.57 -9.10
C MET A 25 8.52 13.64 -8.40
N TRP A 26 7.61 14.47 -8.90
CA TRP A 26 6.24 14.53 -8.40
C TRP A 26 5.50 13.20 -8.58
N LEU A 27 5.66 12.52 -9.72
CA LEU A 27 4.98 11.25 -10.00
C LEU A 27 5.43 10.17 -9.03
N ALA A 28 6.73 10.10 -8.70
CA ALA A 28 7.24 9.17 -7.69
C ALA A 28 6.62 9.45 -6.31
N ASP A 29 6.52 10.71 -5.89
CA ASP A 29 5.85 11.08 -4.64
C ASP A 29 4.35 10.78 -4.66
N TYR A 30 3.71 10.95 -5.81
CA TYR A 30 2.31 10.63 -6.03
C TYR A 30 2.08 9.11 -5.88
N GLU A 31 2.93 8.29 -6.50
CA GLU A 31 2.88 6.82 -6.39
C GLU A 31 3.07 6.36 -4.95
N ILE A 32 4.03 6.92 -4.20
CA ILE A 32 4.24 6.59 -2.78
C ILE A 32 2.99 6.92 -1.94
N LYS A 33 2.33 8.05 -2.22
CA LYS A 33 1.13 8.49 -1.49
C LYS A 33 -0.15 7.76 -1.91
N HIS A 34 -0.16 7.13 -3.09
CA HIS A 34 -1.28 6.34 -3.60
C HIS A 34 -0.97 4.84 -3.56
N PHE A 35 0.09 4.44 -2.85
CA PHE A 35 0.46 3.06 -2.58
C PHE A 35 -0.45 2.39 -1.54
N ASP A 36 -1.70 2.86 -1.45
CA ASP A 36 -2.77 2.25 -0.64
C ASP A 36 -3.23 0.91 -1.24
N GLU A 37 -2.82 0.57 -2.48
CA GLU A 37 -3.17 -0.71 -3.11
C GLU A 37 -2.73 -1.92 -2.27
N TRP A 38 -1.56 -1.84 -1.62
CA TRP A 38 -1.09 -2.89 -0.72
C TRP A 38 -1.89 -2.92 0.57
N ASP A 39 -2.24 -1.77 1.13
CA ASP A 39 -3.07 -1.70 2.33
C ASP A 39 -4.49 -2.21 2.05
N GLU A 40 -5.06 -1.91 0.87
CA GLU A 40 -6.33 -2.43 0.39
C GLU A 40 -6.28 -3.94 0.14
N GLU A 41 -5.19 -4.45 -0.45
CA GLU A 41 -4.99 -5.88 -0.67
C GLU A 41 -4.83 -6.62 0.67
N ILE A 42 -4.01 -6.10 1.59
CA ILE A 42 -3.84 -6.64 2.93
C ILE A 42 -5.17 -6.61 3.69
N GLN A 43 -5.94 -5.51 3.62
CA GLN A 43 -7.23 -5.39 4.27
C GLN A 43 -8.22 -6.45 3.75
N ARG A 44 -8.26 -6.65 2.44
CA ARG A 44 -9.09 -7.66 1.77
C ARG A 44 -8.68 -9.06 2.16
N ASP A 45 -7.39 -9.35 2.13
CA ASP A 45 -6.85 -10.67 2.43
C ASP A 45 -6.92 -11.01 3.93
N SER A 46 -7.00 -10.00 4.79
CA SER A 46 -7.18 -10.13 6.24
C SER A 46 -8.62 -10.41 6.67
N GLN A 47 -9.60 -10.30 5.76
CA GLN A 47 -11.01 -10.59 6.08
C GLN A 47 -11.23 -12.06 6.43
N PRO A 48 -12.33 -12.39 7.14
CA PRO A 48 -12.70 -13.78 7.40
C PRO A 48 -12.81 -14.60 6.10
N GLY A 49 -12.09 -15.72 6.03
CA GLY A 49 -12.01 -16.54 4.81
C GLY A 49 -11.07 -16.01 3.72
N GLY A 50 -10.40 -14.89 3.95
CA GLY A 50 -9.36 -14.33 3.09
C GLY A 50 -8.06 -15.13 3.14
N ARG A 51 -7.11 -14.77 2.27
CA ARG A 51 -5.84 -15.50 2.10
C ARG A 51 -5.00 -15.54 3.37
N LEU A 52 -5.09 -14.54 4.22
CA LEU A 52 -4.32 -14.46 5.46
C LEU A 52 -4.95 -15.20 6.64
N GLN A 53 -6.15 -15.78 6.49
CA GLN A 53 -6.89 -16.43 7.57
C GLN A 53 -6.06 -17.47 8.35
N ILE A 54 -5.30 -18.32 7.63
CA ILE A 54 -4.48 -19.37 8.26
C ILE A 54 -3.40 -18.75 9.14
N MET A 55 -2.69 -17.74 8.63
CA MET A 55 -1.63 -17.05 9.38
C MET A 55 -2.20 -16.29 10.57
N LEU A 56 -3.30 -15.56 10.38
CA LEU A 56 -3.97 -14.81 11.44
C LEU A 56 -4.47 -15.75 12.56
N ASN A 57 -5.02 -16.92 12.22
CA ASN A 57 -5.44 -17.90 13.22
C ASN A 57 -4.26 -18.45 14.02
N ARG A 58 -3.13 -18.73 13.36
CA ARG A 58 -1.92 -19.16 14.04
C ARG A 58 -1.43 -18.10 15.03
N VAL A 59 -1.32 -16.85 14.60
CA VAL A 59 -0.89 -15.73 15.46
C VAL A 59 -1.81 -15.57 16.67
N ARG A 60 -3.14 -15.61 16.46
CA ARG A 60 -4.12 -15.56 17.57
C ARG A 60 -3.94 -16.70 18.56
N ASN A 61 -3.66 -17.91 18.09
CA ASN A 61 -3.39 -19.08 18.94
C ASN A 61 -2.04 -18.99 19.67
N ASP A 62 -1.04 -18.34 19.07
CA ASP A 62 0.25 -18.10 19.72
C ASP A 62 0.11 -17.05 20.83
N ILE A 63 -0.67 -15.99 20.61
CA ILE A 63 -0.98 -14.97 21.62
C ILE A 63 -1.77 -15.59 22.77
N SER A 64 -2.84 -16.35 22.49
CA SER A 64 -3.66 -16.96 23.55
C SER A 64 -2.89 -17.99 24.38
N ALA A 65 -1.88 -18.64 23.79
CA ALA A 65 -1.00 -19.56 24.49
C ALA A 65 0.21 -18.88 25.17
N GLY A 66 0.31 -17.56 25.13
CA GLY A 66 1.42 -16.81 25.74
C GLY A 66 2.78 -17.04 25.08
N ARG A 67 2.83 -17.58 23.86
CA ARG A 67 4.07 -17.79 23.10
C ARG A 67 4.61 -16.51 22.49
N THR A 68 3.72 -15.55 22.24
CA THR A 68 4.04 -14.21 21.76
C THR A 68 3.13 -13.19 22.45
N LYS A 69 3.54 -11.92 22.44
CA LYS A 69 2.75 -10.80 22.98
C LYS A 69 2.06 -10.05 21.85
N SER A 70 0.97 -9.36 22.16
CA SER A 70 0.37 -8.43 21.20
C SER A 70 1.29 -7.22 20.99
N LEU A 71 1.14 -6.53 19.86
CA LEU A 71 1.91 -5.33 19.62
C LEU A 71 1.54 -4.22 20.62
N ASP A 72 0.26 -4.10 20.97
CA ASP A 72 -0.26 -3.10 21.92
C ASP A 72 0.37 -3.26 23.31
N GLU A 73 0.61 -4.50 23.76
CA GLU A 73 1.32 -4.80 25.00
C GLU A 73 2.79 -4.36 24.98
N ILE A 74 3.40 -4.26 23.79
CA ILE A 74 4.81 -3.91 23.63
C ILE A 74 4.97 -2.39 23.43
N THR A 75 4.04 -1.75 22.74
CA THR A 75 4.12 -0.34 22.36
C THR A 75 3.51 0.63 23.37
N ASN A 76 2.85 0.13 24.42
CA ASN A 76 2.11 0.94 25.41
C ASN A 76 1.03 1.86 24.78
N ASN A 77 0.54 1.54 23.58
CA ASN A 77 -0.65 2.18 23.03
C ASN A 77 -1.87 1.47 23.59
N SER A 78 -2.48 2.07 24.62
CA SER A 78 -3.83 1.72 25.10
C SER A 78 -4.89 2.51 24.36
#